data_AF-A0A087G1R8-F1
#
_entry.id   AF-A0A087G1R8-F1
#
_cell.length_a   1.000
_cell.length_b   1.000
_cell.length_c   1.000
_cell.angle_alpha   90.00
_cell.angle_beta   90.00
_cell.angle_gamma   90.00
#
_symmetry.space_group_name_H-M   'P 1'
#
loop_
_entity.id
_entity.type
_entity.pdbx_description
1 polymer ?
#
loop_
_entity_poly.entity_id
_entity_poly.type
_entity_poly.pdbx_seq_one_letter_code
_entity_poly.pdbx_strand_id
1 'polypeptide(L)'
;SGSSYSSNANKLVPIVDPPPGVYLPFEILFKVNTLVQNACLPGPALNLDFYQLLDPKRYQRALIDHSLEKLFYLRECCYEPARWLREEYRTWSAKGKLPLSPTISPDDGLVYMYRVQVTPTRVYFSGPEVNVSNRVLRHYSNYINNFLRISFVDEDLEKVRSMDLSPRSMTQRRTKLYDRIYSVLRDGIVIGEKKFEFLAFSSSQLRENSAWMFAPRDGLTAAGIRAWMGDFEHIRNVAKYAARLGQSFSSSRETL
;
A
#
# COMPACT_ATOMS: atom_id res chain seq x y z
N SER A 1 16.26 22.57 15.30
CA SER A 1 16.56 21.14 15.04
C SER A 1 15.29 20.49 14.52
N GLY A 2 15.28 19.95 13.31
CA GLY A 2 14.11 19.27 12.75
C GLY A 2 14.17 17.78 13.08
N SER A 3 13.19 17.25 13.82
CA SER A 3 12.99 15.81 13.94
C SER A 3 12.32 15.28 12.67
N SER A 4 12.75 14.13 12.17
CA SER A 4 12.08 13.49 11.03
C SER A 4 10.65 13.12 11.42
N TYR A 5 9.69 13.46 10.57
CA TYR A 5 8.30 13.02 10.69
C TYR A 5 8.06 11.65 10.03
N SER A 6 9.09 11.08 9.39
CA SER A 6 9.03 9.75 8.81
C SER A 6 9.14 8.67 9.88
N SER A 7 8.38 7.60 9.70
CA SER A 7 8.49 6.37 10.48
C SER A 7 9.89 5.77 10.43
N ASN A 8 10.31 5.21 11.57
CA ASN A 8 11.52 4.39 11.68
C ASN A 8 11.25 2.89 11.44
N ALA A 9 9.97 2.48 11.31
CA ALA A 9 9.59 1.08 11.10
C ALA A 9 10.03 0.56 9.72
N ASN A 10 10.25 1.47 8.78
CA ASN A 10 10.71 1.17 7.44
C ASN A 10 12.05 1.86 7.17
N LYS A 11 12.90 1.23 6.36
CA LYS A 11 14.04 1.93 5.71
C LYS A 11 13.58 2.81 4.53
N LEU A 12 12.28 2.78 4.25
CA LEU A 12 11.62 3.52 3.20
C LEU A 12 11.11 4.85 3.74
N VAL A 13 11.32 5.90 2.96
CA VAL A 13 10.90 7.27 3.29
C VAL A 13 10.33 7.95 2.04
N PRO A 14 9.41 8.92 2.20
CA PRO A 14 8.68 9.23 3.43
C PRO A 14 7.47 8.29 3.60
N ILE A 15 7.42 7.58 4.73
CA ILE A 15 6.22 6.91 5.24
C ILE A 15 5.93 7.54 6.60
N VAL A 16 4.71 7.99 6.84
CA VAL A 16 4.29 8.55 8.13
C VAL A 16 3.53 7.51 8.93
N ASP A 17 3.77 7.50 10.23
CA ASP A 17 3.07 6.67 11.20
C ASP A 17 2.53 7.54 12.34
N PRO A 18 1.44 7.10 13.01
CA PRO A 18 0.93 7.76 14.19
C PRO A 18 1.94 7.69 15.36
N PRO A 19 1.89 8.65 16.32
CA PRO A 19 2.69 8.58 17.53
C PRO A 19 2.44 7.29 18.32
N PRO A 20 3.41 6.83 19.15
CA PRO A 20 3.25 5.66 19.99
C PRO A 20 1.96 5.71 20.83
N GLY A 21 1.23 4.60 20.86
CA GLY A 21 -0.04 4.48 21.58
C GLY A 21 -1.29 4.86 20.77
N VAL A 22 -1.13 5.37 19.55
CA VAL A 22 -2.23 5.58 18.61
C VAL A 22 -2.20 4.51 17.54
N TYR A 23 -3.33 3.83 17.35
CA TYR A 23 -3.50 2.78 16.36
C TYR A 23 -4.65 3.17 15.43
N LEU A 24 -4.35 3.33 14.14
CA LEU A 24 -5.33 3.60 13.11
C LEU A 24 -5.44 2.39 12.18
N PRO A 25 -6.64 2.08 11.66
CA PRO A 25 -6.78 1.09 10.61
C PRO A 25 -5.86 1.39 9.42
N PHE A 26 -5.29 0.33 8.86
CA PHE A 26 -4.48 0.38 7.64
C PHE A 26 -5.04 1.32 6.56
N GLU A 27 -6.34 1.27 6.25
CA GLU A 27 -6.91 2.04 5.14
C GLU A 27 -6.86 3.55 5.37
N ILE A 28 -7.06 3.98 6.62
CA ILE A 28 -6.99 5.40 7.02
C ILE A 28 -5.55 5.87 6.92
N LEU A 29 -4.61 5.10 7.49
CA LEU A 29 -3.19 5.46 7.46
C LEU A 29 -2.61 5.45 6.05
N PHE A 30 -3.09 4.54 5.19
CA PHE A 30 -2.76 4.53 3.76
C PHE A 30 -3.16 5.85 3.10
N LYS A 31 -4.40 6.32 3.32
CA LYS A 31 -4.87 7.60 2.78
C LYS A 31 -4.10 8.80 3.34
N VAL A 32 -3.73 8.79 4.63
CA VAL A 32 -2.87 9.84 5.21
C VAL A 32 -1.52 9.89 4.50
N ASN A 33 -0.88 8.74 4.25
CA ASN A 33 0.37 8.68 3.49
C ASN A 33 0.20 9.22 2.06
N THR A 34 -0.89 8.86 1.37
CA THR A 34 -1.24 9.42 0.06
C THR A 34 -1.35 10.95 0.10
N LEU A 35 -2.03 11.52 1.11
CA LEU A 35 -2.21 12.96 1.25
C LEU A 35 -0.87 13.69 1.48
N VAL A 36 0.02 13.13 2.29
CA VAL A 36 1.36 13.71 2.51
C VAL A 36 2.18 13.71 1.21
N GLN A 37 2.15 12.60 0.48
CA GLN A 37 2.93 12.43 -0.75
C GLN A 37 2.44 13.30 -1.91
N ASN A 38 1.15 13.65 -1.93
CA ASN A 38 0.55 14.57 -2.90
C ASN A 38 0.57 16.03 -2.43
N ALA A 39 1.33 16.35 -1.37
CA ALA A 39 1.45 17.70 -0.79
C ALA A 39 0.10 18.31 -0.34
N CYS A 40 -0.91 17.48 -0.07
CA CYS A 40 -2.17 17.92 0.52
C CYS A 40 -2.00 18.20 2.02
N LEU A 41 -1.09 17.47 2.67
CA LEU A 41 -0.78 17.58 4.09
C LEU A 41 0.72 17.74 4.32
N PRO A 42 1.16 18.67 5.18
CA PRO A 42 2.55 18.72 5.61
C PRO A 42 2.80 17.68 6.70
N GLY A 43 3.73 16.76 6.47
CA GLY A 43 4.12 15.73 7.44
C GLY A 43 4.40 16.25 8.85
N PRO A 44 5.12 17.39 9.05
CA PRO A 44 5.35 17.98 10.37
C PRO A 44 4.08 18.44 11.12
N ALA A 45 2.96 18.65 10.42
CA ALA A 45 1.70 19.05 11.05
C ALA A 45 0.86 17.86 11.55
N LEU A 46 1.29 16.61 11.29
CA LEU A 46 0.59 15.39 11.70
C LEU A 46 0.93 15.04 13.16
N ASN A 47 0.33 15.77 14.10
CA ASN A 47 0.52 15.57 15.53
C ASN A 47 -0.50 14.59 16.14
N LEU A 48 -0.39 14.35 17.46
CA LEU A 48 -1.29 13.47 18.21
C LEU A 48 -2.76 13.86 18.02
N ASP A 49 -3.07 15.15 18.10
CA ASP A 49 -4.42 15.69 17.92
C ASP A 49 -5.00 15.32 16.55
N PHE A 50 -4.21 15.46 15.48
CA PHE A 50 -4.62 15.06 14.13
C PHE A 50 -4.98 13.57 14.08
N TYR A 51 -4.10 12.70 14.57
CA TYR A 51 -4.35 11.25 14.51
C TYR A 51 -5.53 10.82 15.40
N GLN A 52 -5.77 11.47 16.54
CA GLN A 52 -6.95 11.22 17.36
C GLN A 52 -8.27 11.59 16.67
N LEU A 53 -8.26 12.57 15.76
CA LEU A 53 -9.42 12.92 14.94
C LEU A 53 -9.73 11.89 13.85
N LEU A 54 -8.80 10.99 13.58
CA LEU A 54 -8.94 9.90 12.61
C LEU A 54 -9.25 8.55 13.28
N ASP A 55 -9.39 8.49 14.61
CA ASP A 55 -9.70 7.26 15.34
C ASP A 55 -11.18 6.85 15.16
N PRO A 56 -11.47 5.70 14.52
CA PRO A 56 -12.84 5.23 14.31
C PRO A 56 -13.59 4.90 15.61
N LYS A 57 -12.90 4.77 16.75
CA LYS A 57 -13.54 4.61 18.06
C LYS A 57 -14.14 5.92 18.56
N ARG A 58 -13.67 7.06 18.04
CA ARG A 58 -14.10 8.41 18.43
C ARG A 58 -15.03 9.04 17.40
N TYR A 59 -14.76 8.81 16.12
CA TYR A 59 -15.49 9.40 15.01
C TYR A 59 -16.00 8.33 14.04
N GLN A 60 -17.15 8.58 13.43
CA GLN A 60 -17.73 7.62 12.50
C GLN A 60 -16.88 7.50 11.23
N ARG A 61 -16.74 6.26 10.73
CA ARG A 61 -15.87 5.96 9.59
C ARG A 61 -16.20 6.75 8.33
N ALA A 62 -17.49 6.87 8.00
CA ALA A 62 -17.94 7.63 6.84
C ALA A 62 -17.53 9.12 6.89
N LEU A 63 -17.48 9.69 8.09
CA LEU A 63 -17.04 11.07 8.29
C LEU A 63 -15.52 11.20 8.07
N ILE A 64 -14.74 10.29 8.64
CA ILE A 64 -13.28 10.26 8.48
C ILE A 64 -12.91 10.11 7.00
N ASP A 65 -13.46 9.10 6.32
CA ASP A 65 -13.14 8.81 4.93
C ASP A 65 -13.53 9.99 4.01
N HIS A 66 -14.71 10.58 4.22
CA HIS A 66 -15.14 11.77 3.47
C HIS A 66 -14.21 12.96 3.69
N SER A 67 -13.81 13.23 4.93
CA SER A 67 -12.92 14.35 5.25
C SER A 67 -11.53 14.16 4.64
N LEU A 68 -10.97 12.95 4.67
CA LEU A 68 -9.69 12.65 4.02
C LEU A 68 -9.79 12.74 2.49
N GLU A 69 -10.93 12.36 1.90
CA GLU A 69 -11.17 12.53 0.47
C GLU A 69 -11.27 14.01 0.08
N LYS A 70 -12.01 14.79 0.87
CA LYS A 70 -12.13 16.23 0.66
C LYS A 70 -10.79 16.96 0.79
N LEU A 71 -9.93 16.53 1.72
CA LEU A 71 -8.55 17.03 1.83
C LEU A 71 -7.71 16.77 0.57
N PHE A 72 -7.92 15.62 -0.09
CA PHE A 72 -7.19 15.26 -1.31
C PHE A 72 -7.53 16.20 -2.48
N TYR A 73 -8.77 16.66 -2.56
CA TYR A 73 -9.25 17.56 -3.62
C TYR A 73 -9.13 19.05 -3.27
N LEU A 74 -8.53 19.41 -2.14
CA LEU A 74 -8.22 20.81 -1.87
C LEU A 74 -7.20 21.32 -2.89
N ARG A 75 -7.38 22.57 -3.32
CA ARG A 75 -6.46 23.24 -4.26
C ARG A 75 -5.11 23.57 -3.62
N GLU A 76 -5.09 23.67 -2.29
CA GLU A 76 -3.93 24.09 -1.50
C GLU A 76 -3.65 23.09 -0.38
N CYS A 77 -2.39 23.04 0.04
CA CYS A 77 -1.95 22.25 1.18
C CYS A 77 -2.65 22.72 2.46
N CYS A 78 -3.21 21.78 3.23
CA CYS A 78 -3.83 22.07 4.51
C CYS A 78 -2.77 22.09 5.61
N TYR A 79 -2.30 23.29 5.96
CA TYR A 79 -1.25 23.48 6.97
C TYR A 79 -1.71 23.27 8.42
N GLU A 80 -3.02 23.38 8.70
CA GLU A 80 -3.62 23.14 10.03
C GLU A 80 -4.65 21.99 10.00
N PRO A 81 -4.24 20.74 9.70
CA PRO A 81 -5.18 19.66 9.38
C PRO A 81 -6.07 19.25 10.56
N ALA A 82 -5.56 19.30 11.79
CA ALA A 82 -6.38 19.01 12.98
C ALA A 82 -7.49 20.05 13.18
N ARG A 83 -7.20 21.33 12.94
CA ARG A 83 -8.20 22.40 13.02
C ARG A 83 -9.25 22.24 11.92
N TRP A 84 -8.80 22.01 10.69
CA TRP A 84 -9.68 21.80 9.54
C TRP A 84 -10.64 20.62 9.75
N LEU A 85 -10.13 19.47 10.24
CA LEU A 85 -10.97 18.30 10.54
C LEU A 85 -12.05 18.60 11.59
N ARG A 86 -11.70 19.34 12.65
CA ARG A 86 -12.69 19.74 13.68
C ARG A 86 -13.79 20.62 13.11
N GLU A 87 -13.44 21.57 12.24
CA GLU A 87 -14.41 22.45 11.56
C GLU A 87 -15.31 21.65 10.60
N GLU A 88 -14.75 20.69 9.86
CA GLU A 88 -15.51 19.80 8.99
C GLU A 88 -16.49 18.93 9.80
N TYR A 89 -16.03 18.33 10.91
CA TYR A 89 -16.86 17.50 11.77
C TYR A 89 -17.99 18.30 12.44
N ARG A 90 -17.71 19.52 12.88
CA ARG A 90 -18.75 20.44 13.40
C ARG A 90 -19.81 20.76 12.35
N THR A 91 -19.38 20.99 11.11
CA THR A 91 -20.29 21.27 10.00
C THR A 91 -21.23 20.09 9.72
N TRP A 92 -20.72 18.85 9.72
CA TRP A 92 -21.55 17.66 9.54
C TRP A 92 -22.46 17.39 10.75
N SER A 93 -21.96 17.60 11.95
CA SER A 93 -22.77 17.50 13.17
C SER A 93 -23.94 18.49 13.15
N ALA A 94 -23.73 19.74 12.72
CA ALA A 94 -24.78 20.75 12.62
C ALA A 94 -25.84 20.41 11.54
N LYS A 95 -25.45 19.71 10.47
CA LYS A 95 -26.37 19.22 9.44
C LYS A 95 -27.23 18.04 9.91
N GLY A 96 -26.88 17.40 11.03
CA GLY A 96 -27.59 16.21 11.54
C GLY A 96 -27.54 15.01 10.58
N LYS A 97 -26.60 15.00 9.64
CA LYS A 97 -26.44 13.95 8.61
C LYS A 97 -24.98 13.52 8.55
N LEU A 98 -24.76 12.32 8.02
CA LEU A 98 -23.43 11.83 7.71
C LEU A 98 -23.18 11.96 6.22
N PRO A 99 -21.90 12.06 5.80
CA PRO A 99 -21.56 11.91 4.41
C PRO A 99 -22.01 10.54 3.90
N LEU A 100 -22.50 10.50 2.66
CA LEU A 100 -22.71 9.25 1.97
C LEU A 100 -21.35 8.58 1.76
N SER A 101 -21.24 7.31 2.13
CA SER A 101 -20.04 6.54 1.80
C SER A 101 -20.01 6.28 0.29
N PRO A 102 -18.94 6.65 -0.43
CA PRO A 102 -18.80 6.34 -1.84
C PRO A 102 -18.38 4.88 -2.09
N THR A 103 -18.42 4.00 -1.09
CA THR A 103 -18.04 2.58 -1.23
C THR A 103 -19.02 1.85 -2.15
N ILE A 104 -18.77 1.93 -3.44
CA ILE A 104 -19.41 1.09 -4.45
C ILE A 104 -18.80 -0.31 -4.30
N SER A 105 -19.60 -1.36 -4.18
CA SER A 105 -19.06 -2.73 -4.30
C SER A 105 -18.58 -2.93 -5.74
N PRO A 106 -17.36 -3.47 -5.95
CA PRO A 106 -16.88 -3.70 -7.29
C PRO A 106 -17.73 -4.78 -7.99
N ASP A 107 -17.93 -4.65 -9.31
CA ASP A 107 -18.68 -5.63 -10.10
C ASP A 107 -18.05 -7.04 -10.02
N ASP A 108 -18.83 -8.06 -10.40
CA ASP A 108 -18.36 -9.45 -10.43
C ASP A 108 -17.05 -9.62 -11.21
N GLY A 109 -16.05 -10.14 -10.50
CA GLY A 109 -14.69 -10.34 -11.01
C GLY A 109 -13.75 -9.14 -10.85
N LEU A 110 -14.16 -8.07 -10.18
CA LEU A 110 -13.33 -6.92 -9.84
C LEU A 110 -13.06 -6.86 -8.33
N VAL A 111 -11.92 -6.29 -7.95
CA VAL A 111 -11.50 -6.11 -6.55
C VAL A 111 -10.82 -4.77 -6.37
N TYR A 112 -11.04 -4.13 -5.23
CA TYR A 112 -10.26 -2.97 -4.82
C TYR A 112 -8.89 -3.40 -4.32
N MET A 113 -7.85 -2.76 -4.86
CA MET A 113 -6.48 -3.09 -4.51
C MET A 113 -5.65 -1.85 -4.18
N TYR A 114 -4.94 -1.93 -3.08
CA TYR A 114 -3.95 -0.92 -2.70
C TYR A 114 -2.63 -1.18 -3.44
N ARG A 115 -2.00 -0.11 -3.92
CA ARG A 115 -0.71 -0.18 -4.61
C ARG A 115 0.30 0.78 -3.98
N VAL A 116 1.48 0.24 -3.67
CA VAL A 116 2.65 1.01 -3.26
C VAL A 116 3.68 1.01 -4.39
N GLN A 117 4.09 2.20 -4.82
CA GLN A 117 5.17 2.38 -5.80
C GLN A 117 6.43 2.83 -5.08
N VAL A 118 7.51 2.07 -5.20
CA VAL A 118 8.80 2.39 -4.61
C VAL A 118 9.71 2.96 -5.69
N THR A 119 10.15 4.19 -5.50
CA THR A 119 11.15 4.84 -6.35
C THR A 119 12.53 4.80 -5.69
N PRO A 120 13.62 5.17 -6.38
CA PRO A 120 14.95 5.22 -5.78
C PRO A 120 15.00 6.03 -4.48
N THR A 121 14.23 7.12 -4.38
CA THR A 121 14.28 8.03 -3.24
C THR A 121 12.99 8.07 -2.43
N ARG A 122 11.83 7.73 -3.01
CA ARG A 122 10.51 7.89 -2.39
C ARG A 122 9.69 6.61 -2.40
N VAL A 123 8.53 6.70 -1.76
CA VAL A 123 7.43 5.72 -1.83
C VAL A 123 6.15 6.49 -2.08
N TYR A 124 5.29 5.97 -2.95
CA TYR A 124 4.00 6.52 -3.28
C TYR A 124 2.89 5.51 -3.01
N PHE A 125 1.83 5.98 -2.35
CA PHE A 125 0.68 5.19 -1.94
C PHE A 125 -0.49 5.56 -2.84
N SER A 126 -1.03 4.57 -3.55
CA SER A 126 -2.11 4.72 -4.52
C SER A 126 -3.22 3.71 -4.28
N GLY A 127 -4.45 4.11 -4.56
CA GLY A 127 -5.64 3.30 -4.41
C GLY A 127 -6.49 3.62 -3.17
N PRO A 128 -7.52 2.79 -2.90
CA PRO A 128 -7.80 1.52 -3.56
C PRO A 128 -8.22 1.67 -5.04
N GLU A 129 -7.53 0.98 -5.96
CA GLU A 129 -7.83 0.98 -7.39
C GLU A 129 -8.61 -0.27 -7.79
N VAL A 130 -9.54 -0.16 -8.73
CA VAL A 130 -10.27 -1.30 -9.28
C VAL A 130 -9.32 -2.15 -10.12
N ASN A 131 -9.16 -3.41 -9.74
CA ASN A 131 -8.32 -4.39 -10.43
C ASN A 131 -9.15 -5.63 -10.80
N VAL A 132 -8.77 -6.29 -11.90
CA VAL A 132 -9.36 -7.58 -12.26
C VAL A 132 -8.90 -8.63 -11.25
N SER A 133 -9.86 -9.42 -10.76
CA SER A 133 -9.61 -10.49 -9.80
C SER A 133 -8.77 -11.62 -10.41
N ASN A 134 -8.23 -12.48 -9.54
CA ASN A 134 -7.51 -13.69 -9.92
C ASN A 134 -7.88 -14.83 -8.97
N ARG A 135 -7.43 -16.06 -9.28
CA ARG A 135 -7.79 -17.27 -8.53
C ARG A 135 -7.46 -17.16 -7.04
N VAL A 136 -6.34 -16.52 -6.70
CA VAL A 136 -5.89 -16.35 -5.32
C VAL A 136 -6.79 -15.35 -4.58
N LEU A 137 -7.05 -14.20 -5.21
CA LEU A 137 -7.90 -13.15 -4.62
C LEU A 137 -9.36 -13.60 -4.47
N ARG A 138 -9.86 -14.46 -5.36
CA ARG A 138 -11.18 -15.09 -5.22
C ARG A 138 -11.23 -16.04 -4.03
N HIS A 139 -10.24 -16.90 -3.89
CA HIS A 139 -10.20 -17.88 -2.79
C HIS A 139 -10.02 -17.21 -1.42
N TYR A 140 -9.18 -16.18 -1.34
CA TYR A 140 -8.88 -15.44 -0.12
C TYR A 140 -9.59 -14.08 -0.05
N SER A 141 -10.82 -13.98 -0.57
CA SER A 141 -11.58 -12.72 -0.64
C SER A 141 -11.81 -12.07 0.74
N ASN A 142 -11.98 -12.87 1.80
CA ASN A 142 -12.09 -12.40 3.19
C ASN A 142 -10.82 -11.67 3.69
N TYR A 143 -9.68 -11.88 3.03
CA TYR A 143 -8.39 -11.29 3.37
C TYR A 143 -7.96 -10.24 2.34
N ILE A 144 -8.88 -9.69 1.53
CA ILE A 144 -8.52 -8.77 0.43
C ILE A 144 -7.71 -7.56 0.89
N ASN A 145 -8.04 -6.97 2.04
CA ASN A 145 -7.31 -5.84 2.63
C ASN A 145 -5.93 -6.23 3.20
N ASN A 146 -5.57 -7.52 3.17
CA ASN A 146 -4.25 -8.02 3.53
C ASN A 146 -3.37 -8.25 2.29
N PHE A 147 -3.91 -8.09 1.07
CA PHE A 147 -3.10 -8.05 -0.15
C PHE A 147 -2.68 -6.61 -0.46
N LEU A 148 -1.46 -6.48 -0.99
CA LEU A 148 -0.93 -5.21 -1.46
C LEU A 148 -0.17 -5.46 -2.76
N ARG A 149 -0.39 -4.60 -3.75
CA ARG A 149 0.45 -4.58 -4.94
C ARG A 149 1.64 -3.67 -4.69
N ILE A 150 2.85 -4.16 -4.97
CA ILE A 150 4.05 -3.33 -4.96
C ILE A 150 4.63 -3.21 -6.36
N SER A 151 5.15 -2.04 -6.70
CA SER A 151 5.78 -1.76 -7.99
C SER A 151 7.08 -0.98 -7.79
N PHE A 152 8.10 -1.28 -8.59
CA PHE A 152 9.39 -0.58 -8.56
C PHE A 152 9.55 0.23 -9.84
N VAL A 153 9.55 1.56 -9.68
CA VAL A 153 9.58 2.55 -10.78
C VAL A 153 10.73 3.54 -10.55
N ASP A 154 11.11 4.31 -11.56
CA ASP A 154 12.04 5.43 -11.37
C ASP A 154 11.32 6.67 -10.81
N GLU A 155 12.00 7.82 -10.78
CA GLU A 155 11.40 9.06 -10.24
C GLU A 155 10.36 9.69 -11.17
N ASP A 156 10.40 9.37 -12.47
CA ASP A 156 9.41 9.79 -13.46
C ASP A 156 8.22 8.80 -13.52
N LEU A 157 8.19 7.84 -12.58
CA LEU A 157 7.22 6.74 -12.49
C LEU A 157 7.27 5.78 -13.69
N GLU A 158 8.38 5.77 -14.42
CA GLU A 158 8.64 4.83 -15.49
C GLU A 158 9.30 3.54 -14.98
N LYS A 159 9.42 2.57 -15.88
CA LYS A 159 9.97 1.26 -15.53
C LYS A 159 11.50 1.34 -15.30
N VAL A 160 11.93 0.98 -14.10
CA VAL A 160 13.37 0.78 -13.79
C VAL A 160 13.99 -0.23 -14.75
N ARG A 161 15.13 0.14 -15.36
CA ARG A 161 15.84 -0.70 -16.33
C ARG A 161 16.85 -1.59 -15.62
N SER A 162 17.16 -2.73 -16.25
CA SER A 162 18.15 -3.68 -15.73
C SER A 162 19.54 -3.03 -15.51
N MET A 163 19.91 -2.08 -16.38
CA MET A 163 21.19 -1.36 -16.28
C MET A 163 21.27 -0.46 -15.04
N ASP A 164 20.14 -0.01 -14.50
CA ASP A 164 20.08 0.83 -13.29
C ASP A 164 20.30 0.00 -12.02
N LEU A 165 20.08 -1.32 -12.09
CA LEU A 165 20.21 -2.27 -10.99
C LEU A 165 21.60 -2.93 -10.95
N SER A 166 22.09 -3.33 -12.12
CA SER A 166 23.40 -3.97 -12.29
C SER A 166 24.11 -3.36 -13.50
N PRO A 167 24.83 -2.24 -13.32
CA PRO A 167 25.64 -1.67 -14.38
C PRO A 167 26.69 -2.69 -14.80
N ARG A 168 27.10 -2.66 -16.07
CA ARG A 168 28.12 -3.59 -16.63
C ARG A 168 29.55 -3.32 -16.13
N SER A 169 29.70 -2.73 -14.94
CA SER A 169 30.97 -2.42 -14.32
C SER A 169 31.61 -3.66 -13.69
N MET A 170 32.92 -3.80 -13.87
CA MET A 170 33.73 -4.86 -13.24
C MET A 170 33.77 -4.73 -11.71
N THR A 171 33.59 -3.52 -11.17
CA THR A 171 33.83 -3.20 -9.74
C THR A 171 32.55 -3.10 -8.90
N GLN A 172 31.43 -2.73 -9.49
CA GLN A 172 30.12 -2.66 -8.80
C GLN A 172 29.06 -3.40 -9.60
N ARG A 173 28.72 -4.61 -9.12
CA ARG A 173 27.68 -5.46 -9.73
C ARG A 173 26.25 -5.13 -9.29
N ARG A 174 26.09 -4.36 -8.20
CA ARG A 174 24.78 -4.01 -7.61
C ARG A 174 24.78 -2.53 -7.22
N THR A 175 23.70 -1.83 -7.55
CA THR A 175 23.51 -0.42 -7.18
C THR A 175 22.78 -0.28 -5.85
N LYS A 176 22.80 0.93 -5.28
CA LYS A 176 21.94 1.27 -4.12
C LYS A 176 20.45 1.07 -4.42
N LEU A 177 20.04 1.22 -5.68
CA LEU A 177 18.67 0.93 -6.12
C LEU A 177 18.36 -0.56 -6.02
N TYR A 178 19.28 -1.43 -6.46
CA TYR A 178 19.15 -2.87 -6.25
C TYR A 178 19.00 -3.20 -4.76
N ASP A 179 19.85 -2.63 -3.90
CA ASP A 179 19.80 -2.90 -2.46
C ASP A 179 18.47 -2.41 -1.84
N ARG A 180 17.96 -1.27 -2.29
CA ARG A 180 16.65 -0.74 -1.87
C ARG A 180 15.53 -1.70 -2.26
N ILE A 181 15.44 -2.10 -3.53
CA ILE A 181 14.42 -3.05 -4.02
C ILE A 181 14.52 -4.39 -3.27
N TYR A 182 15.73 -4.92 -3.15
CA TYR A 182 15.98 -6.18 -2.46
C TYR A 182 15.58 -6.11 -0.99
N SER A 183 15.85 -5.00 -0.30
CA SER A 183 15.45 -4.81 1.09
C SER A 183 13.93 -4.84 1.27
N VAL A 184 13.17 -4.25 0.34
CA VAL A 184 11.70 -4.28 0.38
C VAL A 184 11.16 -5.68 0.16
N LEU A 185 11.71 -6.40 -0.83
CA LEU A 185 11.29 -7.77 -1.12
C LEU A 185 11.65 -8.76 0.01
N ARG A 186 12.81 -8.55 0.67
CA ARG A 186 13.30 -9.40 1.75
C ARG A 186 12.65 -9.09 3.09
N ASP A 187 12.62 -7.81 3.47
CA ASP A 187 12.22 -7.36 4.81
C ASP A 187 10.70 -7.09 4.90
N GLY A 188 10.07 -6.82 3.75
CA GLY A 188 8.68 -6.38 3.65
C GLY A 188 8.50 -4.87 3.80
N ILE A 189 7.25 -4.43 3.86
CA ILE A 189 6.86 -3.05 4.15
C ILE A 189 5.83 -3.03 5.29
N VAL A 190 6.06 -2.16 6.27
CA VAL A 190 5.15 -1.96 7.41
C VAL A 190 4.29 -0.72 7.15
N ILE A 191 2.98 -0.87 7.26
CA ILE A 191 2.00 0.22 7.16
C ILE A 191 1.02 0.05 8.31
N GLY A 192 1.17 0.87 9.35
CA GLY A 192 0.40 0.75 10.58
C GLY A 192 0.61 -0.60 11.25
N GLU A 193 -0.47 -1.32 11.52
CA GLU A 193 -0.45 -2.65 12.14
C GLU A 193 -0.06 -3.78 11.18
N LYS A 194 -0.01 -3.51 9.86
CA LYS A 194 0.22 -4.55 8.86
C LYS A 194 1.67 -4.54 8.38
N LYS A 195 2.32 -5.70 8.46
CA LYS A 195 3.58 -5.97 7.78
C LYS A 195 3.32 -6.81 6.54
N PHE A 196 3.48 -6.22 5.37
CA PHE A 196 3.33 -6.89 4.09
C PHE A 196 4.64 -7.55 3.69
N GLU A 197 4.62 -8.87 3.53
CA GLU A 197 5.75 -9.69 3.09
C GLU A 197 5.56 -10.14 1.64
N PHE A 198 6.67 -10.44 0.95
CA PHE A 198 6.63 -10.90 -0.43
C PHE A 198 5.79 -12.17 -0.57
N LEU A 199 4.84 -12.13 -1.51
CA LEU A 199 3.97 -13.25 -1.82
C LEU A 199 4.43 -13.96 -3.09
N ALA A 200 4.25 -13.32 -4.24
CA ALA A 200 4.60 -13.84 -5.56
C ALA A 200 4.47 -12.74 -6.62
N PHE A 201 4.76 -13.05 -7.88
CA PHE A 201 4.44 -12.21 -9.03
C PHE A 201 3.94 -13.08 -10.18
N SER A 202 3.06 -12.55 -11.02
CA SER A 202 2.74 -13.12 -12.32
C SER A 202 3.75 -12.68 -13.38
N SER A 203 3.74 -13.32 -14.56
CA SER A 203 4.63 -12.93 -15.66
C SER A 203 4.39 -11.50 -16.16
N SER A 204 3.16 -11.00 -16.15
CA SER A 204 2.85 -9.60 -16.49
C SER A 204 3.41 -8.65 -15.43
N GLN A 205 3.19 -8.95 -14.15
CA GLN A 205 3.71 -8.13 -13.07
C GLN A 205 5.24 -8.09 -13.06
N LEU A 206 5.92 -9.21 -13.34
CA LEU A 206 7.37 -9.22 -13.47
C LEU A 206 7.85 -8.29 -14.60
N ARG A 207 7.12 -8.24 -15.73
CA ARG A 207 7.42 -7.29 -16.82
C ARG A 207 7.15 -5.84 -16.42
N GLU A 208 6.29 -5.60 -15.45
CA GLU A 208 5.95 -4.28 -14.89
C GLU A 208 6.74 -3.99 -13.60
N ASN A 209 7.82 -4.73 -13.30
CA ASN A 209 8.60 -4.61 -12.06
C ASN A 209 7.70 -4.59 -10.81
N SER A 210 6.67 -5.43 -10.79
CA SER A 210 5.64 -5.46 -9.77
C SER A 210 5.52 -6.84 -9.13
N ALA A 211 5.02 -6.87 -7.90
CA ALA A 211 4.77 -8.10 -7.15
C ALA A 211 3.53 -7.95 -6.25
N TRP A 212 3.01 -9.10 -5.82
CA TRP A 212 2.07 -9.20 -4.73
C TRP A 212 2.81 -9.31 -3.40
N MET A 213 2.29 -8.60 -2.41
CA MET A 213 2.66 -8.71 -1.02
C MET A 213 1.42 -9.11 -0.22
N PHE A 214 1.63 -9.77 0.92
CA PHE A 214 0.55 -10.18 1.81
C PHE A 214 0.91 -9.85 3.26
N ALA A 215 -0.06 -9.38 4.03
CA ALA A 215 0.09 -9.16 5.47
C ALA A 215 -0.52 -10.35 6.24
N PRO A 216 0.27 -11.16 6.96
CA PRO A 216 -0.23 -12.31 7.71
C PRO A 216 -1.37 -11.96 8.67
N ARG A 217 -2.38 -12.83 8.75
CA ARG A 217 -3.56 -12.64 9.62
C ARG A 217 -4.23 -13.98 9.92
N ASP A 218 -4.70 -14.16 11.16
CA ASP A 218 -5.45 -15.35 11.59
C ASP A 218 -4.74 -16.69 11.28
N GLY A 219 -3.41 -16.70 11.39
CA GLY A 219 -2.56 -17.86 11.06
C GLY A 219 -2.28 -18.06 9.56
N LEU A 220 -2.95 -17.33 8.67
CA LEU A 220 -2.64 -17.32 7.23
C LEU A 220 -1.40 -16.47 6.96
N THR A 221 -0.42 -17.04 6.25
CA THR A 221 0.86 -16.40 5.89
C THR A 221 1.06 -16.42 4.38
N ALA A 222 1.99 -15.61 3.85
CA ALA A 222 2.31 -15.68 2.42
C ALA A 222 2.86 -17.06 2.03
N ALA A 223 3.59 -17.73 2.94
CA ALA A 223 4.05 -19.11 2.73
C ALA A 223 2.88 -20.09 2.64
N GLY A 224 1.88 -19.98 3.51
CA GLY A 224 0.67 -20.81 3.46
C GLY A 224 -0.12 -20.61 2.16
N ILE A 225 -0.25 -19.35 1.71
CA ILE A 225 -0.88 -19.03 0.43
C ILE A 225 -0.09 -19.64 -0.74
N ARG A 226 1.25 -19.58 -0.72
CA ARG A 226 2.09 -20.22 -1.76
C ARG A 226 1.94 -21.74 -1.76
N ALA A 227 1.88 -22.38 -0.59
CA ALA A 227 1.68 -23.83 -0.48
C ALA A 227 0.31 -24.25 -1.06
N TRP A 228 -0.73 -23.43 -0.84
CA TRP A 228 -2.04 -23.67 -1.44
C TRP A 228 -2.05 -23.56 -2.97
N MET A 229 -1.17 -22.77 -3.58
CA MET A 229 -1.11 -22.62 -5.05
C MET A 229 -0.69 -23.90 -5.77
N GLY A 230 -0.02 -24.81 -5.07
CA GLY A 230 0.42 -26.10 -5.59
C GLY A 230 1.74 -26.54 -4.96
N ASP A 231 2.02 -27.84 -5.11
CA ASP A 231 3.31 -28.41 -4.77
C ASP A 231 4.31 -28.22 -5.93
N PHE A 232 5.37 -27.47 -5.66
CA PHE A 232 6.44 -27.19 -6.59
C PHE A 232 7.82 -27.58 -6.05
N GLU A 233 7.89 -28.41 -5.00
CA GLU A 233 9.15 -28.80 -4.35
C GLU A 233 10.12 -29.50 -5.32
N HIS A 234 9.57 -30.22 -6.31
CA HIS A 234 10.34 -30.88 -7.36
C HIS A 234 11.03 -29.90 -8.34
N ILE A 235 10.63 -28.62 -8.38
CA ILE A 235 11.17 -27.61 -9.31
C ILE A 235 12.41 -26.95 -8.69
N ARG A 236 13.60 -27.45 -9.04
CA ARG A 236 14.88 -26.89 -8.56
C ARG A 236 15.28 -25.56 -9.19
N ASN A 237 14.72 -25.22 -10.35
CA ASN A 237 15.05 -23.98 -11.05
C ASN A 237 14.15 -22.83 -10.54
N VAL A 238 14.75 -21.83 -9.91
CA VAL A 238 14.04 -20.69 -9.29
C VAL A 238 13.16 -19.93 -10.28
N ALA A 239 13.62 -19.74 -11.53
CA ALA A 239 12.84 -19.03 -12.54
C ALA A 239 11.60 -19.84 -12.96
N LYS A 240 11.75 -21.16 -13.16
CA LYS A 240 10.62 -22.06 -13.46
C LYS A 240 9.64 -22.13 -12.28
N TYR A 241 10.16 -22.20 -11.05
CA TYR A 241 9.36 -22.22 -9.83
C TYR A 241 8.51 -20.95 -9.73
N ALA A 242 9.13 -19.77 -9.86
CA ALA A 242 8.43 -18.49 -9.79
C ALA A 242 7.40 -18.33 -10.92
N ALA A 243 7.72 -18.78 -12.13
CA ALA A 243 6.79 -18.75 -13.25
C ALA A 243 5.55 -19.62 -13.02
N ARG A 244 5.70 -20.80 -12.39
CA ARG A 244 4.59 -21.69 -12.03
C ARG A 244 3.73 -21.12 -10.91
N LEU A 245 4.37 -20.61 -9.86
CA LEU A 245 3.68 -19.93 -8.77
C LEU A 245 2.84 -18.74 -9.26
N GLY A 246 3.39 -17.98 -10.21
CA GLY A 246 2.74 -16.79 -10.79
C GLY A 246 1.51 -17.05 -11.65
N GLN A 247 1.25 -18.29 -12.06
CA GLN A 247 0.08 -18.63 -12.90
C GLN A 247 -1.24 -18.35 -12.16
N SER A 248 -1.28 -18.62 -10.85
CA SER A 248 -2.45 -18.38 -10.00
C SER A 248 -2.81 -16.90 -9.83
N PHE A 249 -1.88 -15.99 -10.14
CA PHE A 249 -2.05 -14.54 -10.10
C PHE A 249 -2.35 -13.91 -11.46
N SER A 250 -2.54 -14.72 -12.51
CA SER A 250 -3.00 -14.20 -13.79
C SER A 250 -4.42 -13.66 -13.67
N SER A 251 -4.62 -12.42 -14.12
CA SER A 251 -5.94 -11.78 -14.16
C SER A 251 -6.88 -12.62 -15.01
N SER A 252 -8.01 -13.01 -14.43
CA SER A 252 -8.98 -13.90 -15.08
C SER A 252 -10.39 -13.62 -14.56
N ARG A 253 -11.37 -13.63 -15.47
CA ARG A 253 -12.78 -13.70 -15.12
C ARG A 253 -13.18 -15.18 -15.10
N GLU A 254 -13.99 -15.56 -14.13
CA GLU A 254 -14.50 -16.93 -14.06
C GLU A 254 -15.47 -17.15 -15.23
N THR A 255 -15.23 -18.19 -16.02
CA THR A 255 -16.17 -18.64 -17.05
C THR A 255 -17.17 -19.58 -16.38
N LEU A 256 -18.46 -19.25 -16.54
CA LEU A 256 -19.61 -20.03 -16.07
C LEU A 256 -19.54 -21.51 -16.50
#